data_AF-A0A7Y2YSP6-F1
#
_entry.id   AF-A0A7Y2YSP6-F1
#
_cell.length_a   1.000
_cell.length_b   1.000
_cell.length_c   1.000
_cell.angle_alpha   90.00
_cell.angle_beta   90.00
_cell.angle_gamma   90.00
#
_symmetry.space_group_name_H-M   'P 1'
#
loop_
_entity.id
_entity.type
_entity.pdbx_description
1 polymer ?
#
loop_
_entity_poly.entity_id
_entity_poly.type
_entity_poly.pdbx_seq_one_letter_code
_entity_poly.pdbx_strand_id
1 'polypeptide(L)'
;MSDILTVARKELREIVGGGSGRKVLFRELFFVFLFGVFFPLSQSDAWRSGAVPTVFVFMIPLFLAGPYIADTFAGERERKTLETLLATRLPDSSIYLGKILAVCTYAWAVTQLIVLASLVALNLAGGGAAARVQAGGWFVYPASVWAAALVG
;
A
#
# COMPACT_ATOMS: atom_id res chain seq x y z
N MET A 1 -20.47 -15.42 -1.99
CA MET A 1 -19.70 -14.19 -2.32
C MET A 1 -19.81 -13.12 -1.23
N SER A 2 -20.99 -12.90 -0.64
CA SER A 2 -21.21 -12.02 0.53
C SER A 2 -20.26 -12.30 1.70
N ASP A 3 -19.98 -13.57 1.95
CA ASP A 3 -19.25 -14.01 3.13
C ASP A 3 -17.76 -13.66 3.03
N ILE A 4 -17.18 -13.77 1.83
CA ILE A 4 -15.78 -13.39 1.53
C ILE A 4 -15.58 -11.89 1.78
N LEU A 5 -16.49 -11.06 1.27
CA LEU A 5 -16.44 -9.60 1.44
C LEU A 5 -16.63 -9.19 2.91
N THR A 6 -17.47 -9.92 3.65
CA THR A 6 -17.70 -9.66 5.08
C THR A 6 -16.45 -9.96 5.89
N VAL A 7 -15.79 -11.09 5.61
CA VAL A 7 -14.48 -11.42 6.21
C VAL A 7 -13.44 -10.38 5.82
N ALA A 8 -13.29 -10.08 4.52
CA ALA A 8 -12.29 -9.13 4.05
C ALA A 8 -12.44 -7.73 4.69
N ARG A 9 -13.68 -7.24 4.83
CA ARG A 9 -13.95 -5.94 5.45
C ARG A 9 -13.63 -5.92 6.95
N LYS A 10 -13.92 -7.02 7.66
CA LYS A 10 -13.53 -7.19 9.06
C LYS A 10 -12.01 -7.15 9.19
N GLU A 11 -11.31 -7.95 8.41
CA GLU A 11 -9.84 -8.03 8.43
C GLU A 11 -9.18 -6.70 8.07
N LEU A 12 -9.68 -6.00 7.03
CA LEU A 12 -9.18 -4.68 6.66
C LEU A 12 -9.34 -3.66 7.79
N ARG A 13 -10.47 -3.71 8.51
CA ARG A 13 -10.69 -2.85 9.69
C ARG A 13 -9.73 -3.19 10.82
N GLU A 14 -9.38 -4.45 11.02
CA GLU A 14 -8.40 -4.86 12.03
C GLU A 14 -6.97 -4.45 11.65
N ILE A 15 -6.61 -4.53 10.38
CA ILE A 15 -5.31 -4.06 9.86
C ILE A 15 -5.16 -2.55 10.11
N VAL A 16 -6.20 -1.78 9.82
CA VAL A 16 -6.19 -0.30 9.95
C VAL A 16 -6.41 0.17 11.40
N GLY A 17 -7.22 -0.55 12.19
CA GLY A 17 -7.74 -0.09 13.49
C GLY A 17 -7.43 -0.96 14.71
N GLY A 18 -6.76 -2.12 14.54
CA GLY A 18 -6.49 -3.06 15.64
C GLY A 18 -5.45 -2.56 16.65
N GLY A 19 -5.47 -3.11 17.87
CA GLY A 19 -4.78 -2.60 19.09
C GLY A 19 -3.23 -2.45 19.06
N SER A 20 -2.55 -2.80 17.97
CA SER A 20 -1.14 -2.47 17.68
C SER A 20 -1.01 -1.18 16.82
N GLY A 21 -2.14 -0.52 16.55
CA GLY A 21 -2.33 0.47 15.49
C GLY A 21 -1.35 1.64 15.52
N ARG A 22 -0.82 2.02 16.68
CA ARG A 22 0.18 3.10 16.75
C ARG A 22 1.54 2.68 16.18
N LYS A 23 1.99 1.44 16.41
CA LYS A 23 3.26 0.92 15.84
C LYS A 23 3.12 0.66 14.34
N VAL A 24 1.98 0.10 13.93
CA VAL A 24 1.66 -0.13 12.52
C VAL A 24 1.57 1.22 11.79
N LEU A 25 0.78 2.17 12.30
CA LEU A 25 0.66 3.51 11.71
C LEU A 25 2.02 4.22 11.63
N PHE A 26 2.86 4.15 12.66
CA PHE A 26 4.22 4.74 12.59
C PHE A 26 5.08 4.09 11.52
N ARG A 27 5.06 2.74 11.41
CA ARG A 27 5.76 2.01 10.36
C ARG A 27 5.28 2.45 8.98
N GLU A 28 3.97 2.50 8.77
CA GLU A 28 3.37 2.88 7.49
C GLU A 28 3.62 4.34 7.13
N LEU A 29 3.46 5.27 8.09
CA LEU A 29 3.77 6.68 7.87
C LEU A 29 5.25 6.88 7.52
N PHE A 30 6.14 6.18 8.22
CA PHE A 30 7.57 6.20 7.90
C PHE A 30 7.82 5.64 6.50
N PHE A 31 7.16 4.54 6.13
CA PHE A 31 7.31 3.91 4.83
C PHE A 31 6.78 4.81 3.70
N VAL A 32 5.59 5.40 3.87
CA VAL A 32 5.00 6.36 2.93
C VAL A 32 5.85 7.63 2.83
N PHE A 33 6.39 8.13 3.94
CA PHE A 33 7.31 9.26 3.92
C PHE A 33 8.59 8.92 3.14
N LEU A 34 9.17 7.76 3.41
CA LEU A 34 10.42 7.34 2.80
C LEU A 34 10.26 7.17 1.27
N PHE A 35 9.30 6.35 0.84
CA PHE A 35 9.11 6.03 -0.58
C PHE A 35 8.29 7.06 -1.34
N GLY A 36 7.39 7.76 -0.66
CA GLY A 36 6.51 8.77 -1.26
C GLY A 36 7.08 10.18 -1.21
N VAL A 37 8.08 10.49 -0.38
CA VAL A 37 8.64 11.85 -0.28
C VAL A 37 10.15 11.82 -0.39
N PHE A 38 10.83 11.15 0.54
CA PHE A 38 12.30 11.22 0.64
C PHE A 38 13.01 10.69 -0.62
N PHE A 39 12.70 9.47 -1.06
CA PHE A 39 13.30 8.87 -2.25
C PHE A 39 13.07 9.68 -3.53
N PRO A 40 11.81 10.06 -3.88
CA PRO A 40 11.53 10.90 -5.03
C PRO A 40 12.32 12.20 -5.03
N LEU A 41 12.47 12.83 -3.87
CA LEU A 41 13.23 14.07 -3.74
C LEU A 41 14.74 13.86 -3.84
N SER A 42 15.25 12.76 -3.28
CA SER A 42 16.68 12.42 -3.33
C SER A 42 17.18 12.13 -4.75
N GLN A 43 16.32 11.54 -5.60
CA GLN A 43 16.63 11.08 -6.95
C GLN A 43 15.57 11.58 -7.93
N SER A 44 15.35 12.90 -7.92
CA SER A 44 14.24 13.53 -8.67
C SER A 44 14.29 13.25 -10.17
N ASP A 45 15.47 13.22 -10.78
CA ASP A 45 15.63 12.92 -12.21
C ASP A 45 15.24 11.48 -12.54
N ALA A 46 15.67 10.53 -11.71
CA ALA A 46 15.33 9.11 -11.88
C ALA A 46 13.83 8.86 -11.67
N TRP A 47 13.20 9.55 -10.71
CA TRP A 47 11.76 9.46 -10.49
C TRP A 47 10.95 10.09 -11.62
N ARG A 48 11.42 11.21 -12.18
CA ARG A 48 10.78 11.90 -13.31
C ARG A 48 10.83 11.08 -14.61
N SER A 49 11.84 10.23 -14.77
CA SER A 49 11.94 9.31 -15.92
C SER A 49 10.77 8.31 -16.02
N GLY A 50 10.04 8.06 -14.92
CA GLY A 50 8.91 7.13 -14.86
C GLY A 50 9.29 5.66 -14.75
N ALA A 51 10.50 5.25 -15.14
CA ALA A 51 10.94 3.85 -15.07
C ALA A 51 11.02 3.35 -13.61
N VAL A 52 11.64 4.14 -12.73
CA VAL A 52 11.79 3.80 -11.32
C VAL A 52 10.44 3.65 -10.60
N PRO A 53 9.55 4.66 -10.59
CA PRO A 53 8.26 4.51 -9.91
C PRO A 53 7.41 3.35 -10.46
N THR A 54 7.51 3.04 -11.76
CA THR A 54 6.83 1.87 -12.36
C THR A 54 7.25 0.56 -11.70
N VAL A 55 8.56 0.35 -11.47
CA VAL A 55 9.07 -0.86 -10.80
C VAL A 55 8.62 -0.89 -9.34
N PHE A 56 8.70 0.24 -8.65
CA PHE A 56 8.33 0.35 -7.24
C PHE A 56 6.85 0.04 -6.98
N VAL A 57 5.97 0.40 -7.91
CA VAL A 57 4.54 0.08 -7.82
C VAL A 57 4.27 -1.42 -7.73
N PHE A 58 5.04 -2.26 -8.42
CA PHE A 58 4.89 -3.72 -8.29
C PHE A 58 5.64 -4.28 -7.07
N MET A 59 6.76 -3.65 -6.73
CA MET A 59 7.60 -4.12 -5.65
C MET A 59 6.97 -3.89 -4.27
N ILE A 60 6.43 -2.68 -4.04
CA ILE A 60 5.89 -2.27 -2.73
C ILE A 60 4.78 -3.19 -2.22
N PRO A 61 3.73 -3.53 -3.01
CA PRO A 61 2.69 -4.44 -2.56
C PRO A 61 3.23 -5.82 -2.17
N LEU A 62 4.23 -6.32 -2.89
CA LEU A 62 4.84 -7.62 -2.62
C LEU A 62 5.57 -7.63 -1.26
N PHE A 63 6.31 -6.56 -0.96
CA PHE A 63 7.01 -6.43 0.32
C PHE A 63 6.08 -6.18 1.50
N LEU A 64 4.94 -5.52 1.28
CA LEU A 64 3.92 -5.31 2.30
C LEU A 64 3.09 -6.58 2.53
N ALA A 65 2.64 -7.27 1.47
CA ALA A 65 1.69 -8.36 1.60
C ALA A 65 2.25 -9.56 2.40
N GLY A 66 3.50 -9.97 2.16
CA GLY A 66 4.08 -11.17 2.77
C GLY A 66 4.07 -11.16 4.32
N PRO A 67 4.73 -10.17 4.96
CA PRO A 67 4.75 -10.06 6.42
C PRO A 67 3.36 -9.88 7.02
N TYR A 68 2.50 -9.08 6.39
CA TYR A 68 1.14 -8.85 6.87
C TYR A 68 0.29 -10.12 6.86
N ILE A 69 0.39 -10.95 5.81
CA ILE A 69 -0.30 -12.24 5.76
C ILE A 69 0.19 -13.12 6.92
N ALA A 70 1.50 -13.25 7.12
CA ALA A 70 2.07 -14.06 8.20
C ALA A 70 1.59 -13.58 9.58
N ASP A 71 1.58 -12.26 9.83
CA ASP A 71 1.13 -11.66 11.08
C ASP A 71 -0.36 -11.93 11.35
N THR A 72 -1.22 -11.89 10.32
CA THR A 72 -2.66 -12.20 10.49
C THR A 72 -2.90 -13.66 10.90
N PHE A 73 -2.11 -14.61 10.39
CA PHE A 73 -2.19 -16.02 10.79
C PHE A 73 -1.56 -16.28 12.15
N ALA A 74 -0.40 -15.68 12.43
CA ALA A 74 0.28 -15.79 13.72
C ALA A 74 -0.56 -15.18 14.86
N GLY A 75 -1.15 -14.01 14.63
CA GLY A 75 -1.98 -13.32 15.62
C GLY A 75 -3.25 -14.09 16.01
N GLU A 76 -3.88 -14.79 15.06
CA GLU A 76 -5.02 -15.66 15.39
C GLU A 76 -4.60 -16.98 16.05
N ARG A 77 -3.40 -17.49 15.74
CA ARG A 77 -2.81 -18.66 16.42
C ARG A 77 -2.48 -18.35 17.88
N GLU A 78 -1.86 -17.20 18.15
CA GLU A 78 -1.52 -16.74 19.50
C GLU A 78 -2.76 -16.53 20.37
N ARG A 79 -3.87 -16.08 19.76
CA ARG A 79 -5.16 -15.88 20.44
C ARG A 79 -6.01 -17.14 20.53
N LYS A 80 -5.55 -18.28 19.98
CA LYS A 80 -6.28 -19.56 19.89
C LYS A 80 -7.68 -19.44 19.28
N THR A 81 -7.90 -18.46 18.40
CA THR A 81 -9.21 -18.24 17.75
C THR A 81 -9.33 -18.89 16.39
N LEU A 82 -8.24 -19.45 15.84
CA LEU A 82 -8.23 -20.17 14.55
C LEU A 82 -9.17 -21.38 14.56
N GLU A 83 -9.09 -22.21 15.59
CA GLU A 83 -9.94 -23.41 15.73
C GLU A 83 -11.42 -23.04 15.84
N THR A 84 -11.72 -21.92 16.50
CA THR A 84 -13.09 -21.40 16.64
C THR A 84 -13.61 -20.81 15.33
N LEU A 85 -12.75 -20.16 14.54
CA LEU A 85 -13.09 -19.63 13.20
C LEU A 85 -13.41 -20.76 12.22
N LEU A 86 -12.65 -21.85 12.25
CA LEU A 86 -12.88 -23.08 11.47
C LEU A 86 -14.09 -23.89 11.96
N ALA A 87 -14.52 -23.69 13.22
CA ALA A 87 -15.71 -24.33 13.78
C ALA A 87 -17.02 -23.57 13.48
N THR A 88 -16.94 -22.34 12.96
CA THR A 88 -18.11 -21.54 12.53
C THR A 88 -18.67 -22.07 11.21
N ARG A 89 -19.97 -21.84 10.91
CA ARG A 89 -20.63 -22.31 9.65
C ARG A 89 -20.14 -21.63 8.36
N LEU A 90 -18.97 -20.99 8.37
CA LEU A 90 -18.39 -20.33 7.21
C LEU A 90 -17.50 -21.34 6.46
N PRO A 91 -17.54 -21.38 5.12
CA PRO A 91 -16.63 -22.23 4.35
C PRO A 91 -15.18 -21.76 4.53
N ASP A 92 -14.26 -22.68 4.84
CA ASP A 92 -12.83 -22.39 5.05
C ASP A 92 -12.18 -21.60 3.89
N SER A 93 -12.60 -21.90 2.65
CA SER A 93 -12.13 -21.20 1.46
C SER A 93 -12.53 -19.72 1.45
N SER A 94 -13.69 -19.37 2.03
CA SER A 94 -14.16 -17.99 2.10
C SER A 94 -13.39 -17.18 3.14
N ILE A 95 -12.95 -17.82 4.22
CA ILE A 95 -12.09 -17.21 5.24
C ILE A 95 -10.70 -16.93 4.65
N TYR A 96 -10.10 -17.93 4.00
CA TYR A 96 -8.77 -17.81 3.40
C TYR A 96 -8.74 -16.72 2.32
N LEU A 97 -9.69 -16.73 1.38
CA LEU A 97 -9.78 -15.72 0.33
C LEU A 97 -10.09 -14.33 0.89
N GLY A 98 -10.91 -14.23 1.94
CA GLY A 98 -11.20 -12.97 2.61
C GLY A 98 -9.96 -12.32 3.21
N LYS A 99 -9.08 -13.12 3.84
CA LYS A 99 -7.81 -12.63 4.40
C LYS A 99 -6.85 -12.14 3.34
N ILE A 100 -6.66 -12.92 2.28
CA ILE A 100 -5.79 -12.52 1.16
C ILE A 100 -6.30 -11.23 0.53
N LEU A 101 -7.60 -11.15 0.25
CA LEU A 101 -8.20 -9.95 -0.33
C LEU A 101 -8.03 -8.72 0.58
N ALA A 102 -8.16 -8.87 1.90
CA ALA A 102 -7.93 -7.77 2.83
C ALA A 102 -6.48 -7.26 2.79
N VAL A 103 -5.49 -8.16 2.79
CA VAL A 103 -4.08 -7.76 2.73
C VAL A 103 -3.71 -7.18 1.35
N CYS A 104 -4.20 -7.78 0.26
CA CYS A 104 -3.98 -7.27 -1.10
C CYS A 104 -4.58 -5.87 -1.28
N THR A 105 -5.83 -5.66 -0.87
CA THR A 105 -6.48 -4.34 -0.96
C THR A 105 -5.77 -3.29 -0.11
N TYR A 106 -5.29 -3.69 1.07
CA TYR A 106 -4.49 -2.83 1.92
C TYR A 106 -3.16 -2.42 1.28
N ALA A 107 -2.37 -3.39 0.80
CA ALA A 107 -1.08 -3.16 0.15
C ALA A 107 -1.22 -2.32 -1.13
N TRP A 108 -2.29 -2.55 -1.89
CA TRP A 108 -2.66 -1.74 -3.05
C TRP A 108 -2.94 -0.29 -2.66
N ALA A 109 -3.77 -0.06 -1.62
CA ALA A 109 -4.11 1.28 -1.15
C ALA A 109 -2.87 2.05 -0.66
N VAL A 110 -1.95 1.40 0.06
CA VAL A 110 -0.68 2.02 0.50
C VAL A 110 0.18 2.41 -0.70
N THR A 111 0.23 1.57 -1.73
CA THR A 111 0.96 1.87 -2.98
C THR A 111 0.38 3.10 -3.69
N GLN A 112 -0.95 3.22 -3.75
CA GLN A 112 -1.59 4.44 -4.29
C GLN A 112 -1.20 5.69 -3.51
N LEU A 113 -1.18 5.61 -2.18
CA LEU A 113 -0.78 6.74 -1.33
C LEU A 113 0.67 7.15 -1.60
N ILE A 114 1.57 6.19 -1.82
CA ILE A 114 2.98 6.46 -2.14
C ILE A 114 3.13 7.17 -3.48
N VAL A 115 2.44 6.69 -4.54
CA VAL A 115 2.49 7.31 -5.87
C VAL A 115 1.92 8.73 -5.85
N LEU A 116 0.82 8.95 -5.12
CA LEU A 116 0.23 10.27 -4.97
C LEU A 116 1.14 11.20 -4.16
N ALA A 117 1.70 10.71 -3.05
CA ALA A 117 2.66 11.48 -2.24
C ALA A 117 3.89 11.86 -3.07
N SER A 118 4.41 10.96 -3.90
CA SER A 118 5.59 11.23 -4.74
C SER A 118 5.30 12.24 -5.83
N LEU A 119 4.10 12.18 -6.43
CA LEU A 119 3.65 13.19 -7.38
C LEU A 119 3.58 14.58 -6.72
N VAL A 120 2.98 14.67 -5.53
CA VAL A 120 2.87 15.93 -4.79
C VAL A 120 4.26 16.43 -4.38
N ALA A 121 5.11 15.58 -3.82
CA ALA A 121 6.45 15.93 -3.39
C ALA A 121 7.31 16.49 -4.54
N LEU A 122 7.29 15.82 -5.71
CA LEU A 122 8.04 16.26 -6.88
C LEU A 122 7.55 17.60 -7.44
N ASN A 123 6.24 17.86 -7.40
CA ASN A 123 5.65 19.13 -7.81
C ASN A 123 5.99 20.27 -6.82
N LEU A 124 5.99 19.98 -5.51
CA LEU A 124 6.36 20.96 -4.48
C LEU A 124 7.85 21.32 -4.53
N ALA A 125 8.73 20.33 -4.66
CA ALA A 125 10.18 20.57 -4.72
C ALA A 125 10.66 21.09 -6.08
N GLY A 126 10.01 20.68 -7.17
CA GLY A 126 10.19 21.29 -8.49
C GLY A 126 9.66 22.73 -8.59
N GLY A 127 8.96 23.22 -7.56
CA GLY A 127 8.44 24.58 -7.45
C GLY A 127 9.47 25.64 -7.00
N GLY A 128 10.75 25.29 -6.85
CA GLY A 128 11.82 26.26 -6.68
C GLY A 128 11.98 27.13 -7.93
N ALA A 129 12.02 28.45 -7.77
CA ALA A 129 11.89 29.50 -8.79
C ALA A 129 12.69 29.31 -10.11
N ALA A 130 13.72 28.46 -10.16
CA ALA A 130 14.51 28.19 -11.35
C ALA A 130 13.82 27.27 -12.39
N ALA A 131 12.93 26.35 -11.98
CA ALA A 131 12.27 25.41 -12.90
C ALA A 131 10.96 25.95 -13.51
N ARG A 132 10.35 26.96 -12.87
CA ARG A 132 9.14 27.63 -13.37
C ARG A 132 9.34 28.41 -14.66
N VAL A 133 10.58 28.79 -14.97
CA VAL A 133 10.92 29.65 -16.12
C VAL A 133 11.11 28.83 -17.42
N GLN A 134 11.33 27.51 -17.35
CA GLN A 134 11.70 26.72 -18.54
C GLN A 134 10.65 25.68 -19.01
N ALA A 135 9.69 25.30 -18.17
CA ALA A 135 8.59 24.41 -18.57
C ALA A 135 7.30 24.83 -17.86
N GLY A 136 6.44 25.60 -18.53
CA GLY A 136 5.21 26.15 -17.96
C GLY A 136 4.08 25.12 -17.70
N GLY A 137 4.36 24.01 -17.01
CA GLY A 137 3.37 22.96 -16.75
C GLY A 137 3.59 22.19 -15.43
N TRP A 138 2.52 21.58 -14.92
CA TRP A 138 2.57 20.67 -13.75
C TRP A 138 3.16 19.33 -14.19
N PHE A 139 4.05 18.76 -13.37
CA PHE A 139 4.62 17.45 -13.68
C PHE A 139 3.57 16.37 -13.39
N VAL A 140 3.27 15.55 -14.40
CA VAL A 140 2.40 14.38 -14.29
C VAL A 140 3.20 13.16 -14.72
N TYR A 141 3.07 12.06 -13.96
CA TYR A 141 3.73 10.81 -14.33
C TYR A 141 3.25 10.32 -15.71
N PRO A 142 4.13 9.65 -16.48
CA PRO A 142 3.74 9.02 -17.73
C PRO A 142 2.69 7.94 -17.50
N ALA A 143 1.89 7.66 -18.53
CA ALA A 143 0.76 6.72 -18.47
C ALA A 143 1.17 5.31 -18.00
N SER A 144 2.43 4.91 -18.20
CA SER A 144 2.96 3.62 -17.73
C SER A 144 2.91 3.48 -16.20
N VAL A 145 3.16 4.55 -15.47
CA VAL A 145 3.13 4.54 -13.98
C VAL A 145 1.70 4.41 -13.50
N TRP A 146 0.75 5.11 -14.12
CA TRP A 146 -0.66 5.00 -13.80
C TRP A 146 -1.23 3.63 -14.16
N ALA A 147 -0.88 3.10 -15.34
CA ALA A 147 -1.27 1.77 -15.75
C ALA A 147 -0.72 0.70 -14.80
N ALA A 148 0.55 0.82 -14.39
CA ALA A 148 1.14 -0.06 -13.39
C ALA A 148 0.42 0.06 -12.04
N ALA A 149 0.09 1.28 -11.59
CA ALA A 149 -0.57 1.51 -10.31
C ALA A 149 -2.00 0.93 -10.27
N LEU A 150 -2.66 0.81 -11.42
CA LEU A 150 -3.97 0.16 -11.49
C LEU A 150 -3.89 -1.37 -11.45
N VAL A 151 -2.76 -1.94 -11.86
CA VAL A 151 -2.59 -3.39 -12.05
C VAL A 151 -1.82 -4.06 -10.92
N GLY A 152 -0.83 -3.38 -10.35
CA GLY A 152 -0.03 -3.85 -9.20
C GLY A 152 -0.68 -3.47 -7.89
#